data_AF-A0A109BP64-F1
#
_entry.id   AF-A0A109BP64-F1
#
_cell.length_a   1.000
_cell.length_b   1.000
_cell.length_c   1.000
_cell.angle_alpha   90.00
_cell.angle_beta   90.00
_cell.angle_gamma   90.00
#
_symmetry.space_group_name_H-M   'P 1'
#
loop_
_entity.id
_entity.type
_entity.pdbx_description
1 polymer ?
#
loop_
_entity_poly.entity_id
_entity_poly.type
_entity_poly.pdbx_seq_one_letter_code
_entity_poly.pdbx_strand_id
1 'polypeptide(L)'
;MKMPAMNDGDVALKLALELMHMPSRVRYVRAAPLPGGLDDLLCIAAGDETKAQHVASVLERDPGLIAAAARFFVEQILLAPDANCYRMLGAEQTASAASLRRNMALILRVLHPDVDRDGLSVLAGRVIGAWDQLKTPEKRRAYDQQLALRGGAHADHRRRMPARIRKRQTAKTGWLQKLAAVFGWNR
;
A
#
# COMPACT_ATOMS: atom_id res chain seq x y z
N MET A 1 -33.15 10.20 -2.73
CA MET A 1 -31.92 10.44 -1.95
C MET A 1 -30.75 10.54 -2.91
N LYS A 2 -30.28 11.77 -3.16
CA LYS A 2 -29.17 12.05 -4.06
C LYS A 2 -27.89 11.92 -3.23
N MET A 3 -27.08 10.90 -3.50
CA MET A 3 -25.75 10.76 -2.90
C MET A 3 -24.99 12.06 -3.22
N PRO A 4 -24.50 12.83 -2.22
CA PRO A 4 -23.68 14.00 -2.48
C PRO A 4 -22.45 13.55 -3.29
N ALA A 5 -22.08 14.33 -4.30
CA ALA A 5 -20.96 14.05 -5.18
C ALA A 5 -19.75 13.60 -4.36
N MET A 6 -19.36 12.34 -4.54
CA MET A 6 -18.21 11.75 -3.86
C MET A 6 -16.98 12.46 -4.40
N ASN A 7 -16.35 13.30 -3.59
CA ASN A 7 -14.97 13.69 -3.87
C ASN A 7 -14.15 12.40 -3.80
N ASP A 8 -13.67 11.93 -4.96
CA ASP A 8 -12.88 10.70 -5.06
C ASP A 8 -11.66 10.72 -4.13
N GLY A 9 -11.21 11.91 -3.71
CA GLY A 9 -10.10 12.13 -2.78
C GLY A 9 -10.29 11.58 -1.36
N ASP A 10 -11.53 11.51 -0.85
CA ASP A 10 -11.77 11.11 0.54
C ASP A 10 -12.23 9.65 0.70
N VAL A 11 -12.46 8.95 -0.41
CA VAL A 11 -13.04 7.59 -0.40
C VAL A 11 -12.14 6.62 0.35
N ALA A 12 -10.83 6.66 0.08
CA ALA A 12 -9.85 5.84 0.79
C ALA A 12 -9.85 6.10 2.30
N LEU A 13 -9.93 7.37 2.72
CA LEU A 13 -9.90 7.76 4.15
C LEU A 13 -11.19 7.39 4.88
N LYS A 14 -12.35 7.57 4.24
CA LYS A 14 -13.63 7.09 4.79
C LYS A 14 -13.62 5.58 4.96
N LEU A 15 -13.13 4.85 3.95
CA LEU A 15 -12.99 3.40 4.04
C LEU A 15 -12.00 2.98 5.14
N ALA A 16 -10.90 3.71 5.30
CA ALA A 16 -9.94 3.47 6.38
C ALA A 16 -10.58 3.63 7.78
N LEU A 17 -11.39 4.68 7.97
CA LEU A 17 -12.15 4.88 9.21
C LEU A 17 -13.16 3.74 9.44
N GLU A 18 -13.91 3.35 8.41
CA GLU A 18 -14.84 2.22 8.50
C GLU A 18 -14.14 0.93 8.91
N LEU A 19 -12.96 0.66 8.35
CA LEU A 19 -12.20 -0.56 8.63
C LEU A 19 -11.70 -0.64 10.07
N MET A 20 -11.40 0.49 10.72
CA MET A 20 -11.06 0.49 12.15
C MET A 20 -12.25 0.08 13.01
N HIS A 21 -13.46 0.51 12.65
CA HIS A 21 -14.68 0.14 13.38
C HIS A 21 -15.20 -1.25 13.01
N MET A 22 -14.91 -1.73 11.79
CA MET A 22 -15.35 -3.02 11.28
C MET A 22 -14.20 -3.83 10.67
N PRO A 23 -13.28 -4.40 11.49
CA PRO A 23 -12.13 -5.17 11.00
C PRO A 23 -12.51 -6.38 10.13
N SER A 24 -13.72 -6.94 10.32
CA SER A 24 -14.24 -8.04 9.50
C SER A 24 -14.34 -7.69 8.00
N ARG A 25 -14.44 -6.41 7.65
CA ARG A 25 -14.49 -5.94 6.26
C ARG A 25 -13.13 -5.93 5.57
N VAL A 26 -12.02 -6.05 6.30
CA VAL A 26 -10.66 -6.05 5.74
C VAL A 26 -10.51 -7.08 4.62
N ARG A 27 -11.02 -8.31 4.83
CA ARG A 27 -10.94 -9.37 3.82
C ARG A 27 -11.64 -9.01 2.52
N TYR A 28 -12.79 -8.35 2.61
CA TYR A 28 -13.55 -7.91 1.44
C TYR A 28 -12.82 -6.80 0.69
N VAL A 29 -12.32 -5.79 1.42
CA VAL A 29 -11.60 -4.66 0.83
C VAL A 29 -10.30 -5.12 0.15
N ARG A 30 -9.59 -6.11 0.71
CA ARG A 30 -8.40 -6.71 0.08
C ARG A 30 -8.67 -7.31 -1.30
N ALA A 31 -9.86 -7.86 -1.51
CA ALA A 31 -10.26 -8.46 -2.79
C ALA A 31 -10.82 -7.45 -3.79
N ALA A 32 -11.33 -6.31 -3.31
CA ALA A 32 -11.88 -5.24 -4.14
C ALA A 32 -10.77 -4.39 -4.80
N PRO A 33 -11.08 -3.66 -5.90
CA PRO A 33 -10.21 -2.63 -6.44
C PRO A 33 -9.80 -1.61 -5.37
N LEU A 34 -8.66 -0.94 -5.59
CA LEU A 34 -8.22 0.11 -4.69
C LEU A 34 -9.16 1.32 -4.78
N PRO A 35 -9.52 1.94 -3.63
CA PRO A 35 -10.34 3.14 -3.64
C PRO A 35 -9.58 4.32 -4.24
N GLY A 36 -10.32 5.30 -4.77
CA GLY A 36 -9.77 6.63 -5.08
C GLY A 36 -9.27 7.35 -3.82
N GLY A 37 -8.37 8.33 -3.99
CA GLY A 37 -7.89 9.16 -2.90
C GLY A 37 -6.71 8.59 -2.10
N LEU A 38 -6.03 7.56 -2.62
CA LEU A 38 -4.88 6.97 -1.94
C LEU A 38 -3.69 7.91 -1.78
N ASP A 39 -3.52 8.90 -2.65
CA ASP A 39 -2.40 9.84 -2.54
C ASP A 39 -2.45 10.64 -1.23
N ASP A 40 -3.63 11.15 -0.86
CA ASP A 40 -3.82 11.88 0.39
C ASP A 40 -3.71 10.96 1.60
N LEU A 41 -4.28 9.74 1.51
CA LEU A 41 -4.13 8.72 2.55
C LEU A 41 -2.65 8.39 2.81
N LEU A 42 -1.85 8.20 1.76
CA LEU A 42 -0.43 7.88 1.89
C LEU A 42 0.37 9.05 2.46
N CYS A 43 0.08 10.29 2.06
CA CYS A 43 0.70 11.48 2.66
C CYS A 43 0.40 11.58 4.16
N ILE A 44 -0.86 11.41 4.56
CA ILE A 44 -1.28 11.44 5.96
C ILE A 44 -0.63 10.30 6.75
N ALA A 45 -0.64 9.07 6.22
CA ALA A 45 0.00 7.93 6.88
C ALA A 45 1.49 8.20 7.13
N ALA A 46 2.16 8.84 6.16
CA ALA A 46 3.57 9.22 6.20
C ALA A 46 3.88 10.43 7.12
N GLY A 47 2.87 11.01 7.78
CA GLY A 47 3.04 12.08 8.78
C GLY A 47 2.76 13.49 8.28
N ASP A 48 2.01 13.68 7.19
CA ASP A 48 1.56 15.02 6.78
C ASP A 48 0.42 15.53 7.70
N GLU A 49 0.81 16.27 8.73
CA GLU A 49 -0.10 16.84 9.73
C GLU A 49 -1.06 17.87 9.13
N THR A 50 -0.60 18.69 8.18
CA THR A 50 -1.43 19.71 7.53
C THR A 50 -2.59 19.07 6.77
N LYS A 51 -2.31 18.01 5.98
CA LYS A 51 -3.35 17.25 5.31
C LYS A 51 -4.26 16.52 6.29
N ALA A 52 -3.71 15.96 7.37
CA ALA A 52 -4.51 15.31 8.40
C ALA A 52 -5.48 16.30 9.05
N GLN A 53 -5.02 17.52 9.40
CA GLN A 53 -5.83 18.58 9.98
C GLN A 53 -6.97 19.02 9.03
N HIS A 54 -6.65 19.17 7.74
CA HIS A 54 -7.62 19.57 6.72
C HIS A 54 -8.70 18.49 6.53
N VAL A 55 -8.32 17.22 6.42
CA VAL A 55 -9.32 16.14 6.28
C VAL A 55 -10.13 15.98 7.57
N ALA A 56 -9.49 16.12 8.72
CA ALA A 56 -10.15 16.06 10.03
C ALA A 56 -11.23 17.14 10.18
N SER A 57 -10.98 18.36 9.72
CA SER A 57 -11.99 19.43 9.75
C SER A 57 -13.15 19.14 8.79
N VAL A 58 -12.89 18.62 7.60
CA VAL A 58 -13.93 18.26 6.61
C VAL A 58 -14.79 17.07 7.09
N LEU A 59 -14.18 16.09 7.76
CA LEU A 59 -14.88 14.90 8.25
C LEU A 59 -15.40 15.04 9.69
N GLU A 60 -15.17 16.20 10.33
CA GLU A 60 -15.49 16.46 11.74
C GLU A 60 -14.94 15.36 12.68
N ARG A 61 -13.67 14.98 12.48
CA ARG A 61 -12.98 13.95 13.26
C ARG A 61 -11.72 14.48 13.90
N ASP A 62 -11.18 13.70 14.83
CA ASP A 62 -9.87 13.96 15.42
C ASP A 62 -8.74 13.71 14.38
N PRO A 63 -7.78 14.65 14.21
CA PRO A 63 -6.65 14.47 13.29
C PRO A 63 -5.78 13.24 13.60
N GLY A 64 -5.62 12.90 14.88
CA GLY A 64 -4.92 11.68 15.30
C GLY A 64 -5.63 10.41 14.84
N LEU A 65 -6.96 10.39 14.92
CA LEU A 65 -7.80 9.30 14.39
C LEU A 65 -7.66 9.16 12.87
N ILE A 66 -7.62 10.28 12.14
CA ILE A 66 -7.40 10.28 10.68
C ILE A 66 -6.03 9.67 10.33
N ALA A 67 -4.97 10.09 11.05
CA ALA A 67 -3.63 9.54 10.86
C ALA A 67 -3.55 8.05 11.22
N ALA A 68 -4.19 7.63 12.31
CA ALA A 68 -4.25 6.23 12.72
C ALA A 68 -4.99 5.36 11.69
N ALA A 69 -6.14 5.83 11.18
CA ALA A 69 -6.90 5.14 10.14
C ALA A 69 -6.08 4.97 8.86
N ALA A 70 -5.40 6.02 8.42
CA ALA A 70 -4.55 5.97 7.24
C ALA A 70 -3.41 4.93 7.39
N ARG A 71 -2.74 4.89 8.55
CA ARG A 71 -1.70 3.89 8.85
C ARG A 71 -2.27 2.47 8.87
N PHE A 72 -3.41 2.28 9.53
CA PHE A 72 -4.11 1.00 9.57
C PHE A 72 -4.46 0.50 8.16
N PHE A 73 -4.90 1.39 7.27
CA PHE A 73 -5.18 1.03 5.89
C PHE A 73 -3.92 0.57 5.14
N VAL A 74 -2.80 1.28 5.28
CA VAL A 74 -1.52 0.88 4.68
C VAL A 74 -1.13 -0.53 5.15
N GLU A 75 -1.15 -0.77 6.45
CA GLU A 75 -0.79 -2.07 7.02
C GLU A 75 -1.74 -3.18 6.58
N GLN A 76 -3.04 -2.99 6.80
CA GLN A 76 -4.02 -4.05 6.64
C GLN A 76 -4.41 -4.28 5.19
N ILE A 77 -4.34 -3.28 4.31
CA ILE A 77 -4.83 -3.39 2.94
C ILE A 77 -3.69 -3.42 1.92
N LEU A 78 -2.69 -2.55 2.05
CA LEU A 78 -1.60 -2.47 1.06
C LEU A 78 -0.51 -3.51 1.35
N LEU A 79 -0.18 -3.74 2.62
CA LEU A 79 0.89 -4.64 3.03
C LEU A 79 0.42 -6.06 3.37
N ALA A 80 -0.82 -6.40 3.01
CA ALA A 80 -1.38 -7.73 3.16
C ALA A 80 -0.44 -8.81 2.56
N PRO A 81 -0.36 -10.02 3.16
CA PRO A 81 0.56 -11.07 2.70
C PRO A 81 0.39 -11.44 1.22
N ASP A 82 -0.84 -11.38 0.73
CA ASP A 82 -1.29 -11.71 -0.62
C ASP A 82 -1.35 -10.51 -1.58
N ALA A 83 -0.97 -9.30 -1.13
CA ALA A 83 -0.95 -8.12 -1.96
C ALA A 83 0.05 -8.27 -3.13
N ASN A 84 -0.43 -7.97 -4.34
CA ASN A 84 0.41 -7.87 -5.53
C ASN A 84 1.28 -6.59 -5.50
N CYS A 85 2.24 -6.45 -6.41
CA CYS A 85 3.21 -5.35 -6.39
C CYS A 85 2.54 -3.97 -6.60
N TYR A 86 1.49 -3.89 -7.43
CA TYR A 86 0.74 -2.64 -7.63
C TYR A 86 -0.01 -2.23 -6.36
N ARG A 87 -0.72 -3.17 -5.73
CA ARG A 87 -1.44 -2.95 -4.48
C ARG A 87 -0.51 -2.57 -3.35
N MET A 88 0.64 -3.23 -3.25
CA MET A 88 1.66 -2.90 -2.25
C MET A 88 2.24 -1.50 -2.42
N LEU A 89 2.19 -0.95 -3.64
CA LEU A 89 2.58 0.42 -3.96
C LEU A 89 1.39 1.39 -4.01
N GLY A 90 0.22 0.98 -3.51
CA GLY A 90 -0.98 1.83 -3.42
C GLY A 90 -1.43 2.36 -4.78
N ALA A 91 -1.33 1.56 -5.84
CA ALA A 91 -1.61 2.00 -7.20
C ALA A 91 -2.25 0.91 -8.04
N GLU A 92 -2.86 1.31 -9.16
CA GLU A 92 -3.38 0.40 -10.17
C GLU A 92 -2.34 0.07 -11.26
N GLN A 93 -2.65 -0.94 -12.09
CA GLN A 93 -1.80 -1.38 -13.20
C GLN A 93 -1.59 -0.30 -14.26
N THR A 94 -2.41 0.75 -14.30
CA THR A 94 -2.32 1.88 -15.24
C THR A 94 -1.44 3.02 -14.70
N ALA A 95 -1.02 2.97 -13.43
CA ALA A 95 -0.31 4.06 -12.79
C ALA A 95 1.05 4.36 -13.42
N SER A 96 1.46 5.63 -13.44
CA SER A 96 2.77 6.02 -13.96
C SER A 96 3.92 5.51 -13.06
N ALA A 97 5.12 5.33 -13.63
CA ALA A 97 6.30 4.96 -12.84
C ALA A 97 6.66 6.02 -11.78
N ALA A 98 6.38 7.30 -12.07
CA ALA A 98 6.57 8.39 -11.11
C ALA A 98 5.62 8.27 -9.91
N SER A 99 4.35 7.95 -10.15
CA SER A 99 3.35 7.70 -9.10
C SER A 99 3.75 6.50 -8.23
N LEU A 100 4.15 5.38 -8.85
CA LEU A 100 4.62 4.20 -8.12
C LEU A 100 5.82 4.51 -7.22
N ARG A 101 6.77 5.29 -7.73
CA ARG A 101 7.96 5.72 -6.99
C ARG A 101 7.61 6.63 -5.81
N ARG A 102 6.72 7.61 -6.02
CA ARG A 102 6.22 8.50 -4.97
C ARG A 102 5.55 7.70 -3.86
N ASN A 103 4.65 6.79 -4.23
CA ASN A 103 3.89 6.00 -3.25
C ASN A 103 4.80 5.05 -2.47
N MET A 104 5.78 4.44 -3.15
CA MET A 104 6.81 3.65 -2.48
C MET A 104 7.55 4.47 -1.42
N ALA A 105 7.94 5.71 -1.72
CA ALA A 105 8.64 6.58 -0.78
C ALA A 105 7.80 6.87 0.47
N LEU A 106 6.51 7.20 0.26
CA LEU A 106 5.57 7.45 1.35
C LEU A 106 5.38 6.20 2.22
N ILE A 107 5.18 5.03 1.61
CA ILE A 107 5.02 3.77 2.35
C ILE A 107 6.29 3.43 3.13
N LEU A 108 7.48 3.62 2.56
CA LEU A 108 8.74 3.36 3.29
C LEU A 108 8.96 4.33 4.45
N ARG A 109 8.43 5.55 4.36
CA ARG A 109 8.42 6.50 5.48
C ARG A 109 7.52 6.02 6.62
N VAL A 110 6.36 5.45 6.30
CA VAL A 110 5.46 4.82 7.29
C VAL A 110 6.17 3.67 8.01
N LEU A 111 6.96 2.88 7.28
CA LEU A 111 7.68 1.71 7.80
C LEU A 111 9.04 2.05 8.45
N HIS A 112 9.38 3.33 8.59
CA HIS A 112 10.63 3.75 9.20
C HIS A 112 10.60 3.48 10.71
N PRO A 113 11.64 2.88 11.32
CA PRO A 113 11.63 2.51 12.74
C PRO A 113 11.42 3.68 13.71
N ASP A 114 11.77 4.90 13.32
CA ASP A 114 11.51 6.10 14.14
C ASP A 114 10.01 6.48 14.17
N VAL A 115 9.23 6.01 13.19
CA VAL A 115 7.78 6.27 13.05
C VAL A 115 6.97 5.03 13.41
N ASP A 116 7.48 3.85 13.05
CA ASP A 116 6.88 2.54 13.23
C ASP A 116 7.11 2.02 14.65
N ARG A 117 6.06 2.10 15.47
CA ARG A 117 6.06 1.55 16.83
C ARG A 117 5.69 0.06 16.88
N ASP A 118 5.22 -0.49 15.77
CA ASP A 118 4.56 -1.79 15.69
C ASP A 118 5.44 -2.88 15.04
N GLY A 119 6.69 -2.54 14.68
CA GLY A 119 7.67 -3.49 14.13
C GLY A 119 7.43 -3.87 12.67
N LEU A 120 6.62 -3.10 11.95
CA LEU A 120 6.35 -3.23 10.52
C LEU A 120 7.56 -2.96 9.62
N SER A 121 8.66 -2.44 10.13
CA SER A 121 9.93 -2.23 9.41
C SER A 121 10.45 -3.48 8.67
N VAL A 122 10.09 -4.68 9.15
CA VAL A 122 10.37 -5.96 8.47
C VAL A 122 9.71 -6.07 7.09
N LEU A 123 8.64 -5.32 6.84
CA LEU A 123 7.89 -5.29 5.58
C LEU A 123 8.53 -4.37 4.54
N ALA A 124 9.45 -3.49 4.93
CA ALA A 124 10.12 -2.56 4.01
C ALA A 124 10.83 -3.30 2.86
N GLY A 125 11.43 -4.46 3.14
CA GLY A 125 12.04 -5.30 2.12
C GLY A 125 11.06 -5.80 1.06
N ARG A 126 9.80 -6.06 1.43
CA ARG A 126 8.74 -6.46 0.48
C ARG A 126 8.36 -5.30 -0.43
N VAL A 127 8.22 -4.09 0.12
CA VAL A 127 7.89 -2.88 -0.64
C VAL A 127 8.99 -2.53 -1.64
N ILE A 128 10.25 -2.61 -1.23
CA ILE A 128 11.41 -2.40 -2.13
C ILE A 128 11.46 -3.46 -3.21
N GLY A 129 11.17 -4.73 -2.86
CA GLY A 129 11.05 -5.81 -3.83
C GLY A 129 9.95 -5.55 -4.86
N ALA A 130 8.78 -5.08 -4.42
CA ALA A 130 7.67 -4.72 -5.31
C ALA A 130 8.06 -3.59 -6.28
N TRP A 131 8.72 -2.54 -5.79
CA TRP A 131 9.24 -1.49 -6.67
C TRP A 131 10.27 -2.01 -7.66
N ASP A 132 11.20 -2.88 -7.23
CA ASP A 132 12.21 -3.43 -8.14
C ASP A 132 11.59 -4.21 -9.31
N GLN A 133 10.41 -4.82 -9.12
CA GLN A 133 9.66 -5.51 -10.17
C GLN A 133 8.96 -4.56 -11.15
N LEU A 134 8.69 -3.30 -10.77
CA LEU A 134 7.87 -2.37 -11.58
C LEU A 134 8.64 -1.15 -12.11
N LYS A 135 9.85 -0.89 -11.62
CA LYS A 135 10.58 0.36 -11.87
C LYS A 135 11.01 0.61 -13.32
N THR A 136 11.10 -0.43 -14.15
CA THR A 136 11.40 -0.30 -15.59
C THR A 136 10.26 -0.88 -16.42
N PRO A 137 10.03 -0.39 -17.66
CA PRO A 137 8.99 -0.93 -18.53
C PRO A 137 9.13 -2.44 -18.78
N GLU A 138 10.35 -2.95 -18.91
CA GLU A 138 10.64 -4.35 -19.17
C GLU A 138 10.26 -5.22 -17.98
N LYS A 139 10.67 -4.83 -16.78
CA LYS A 139 10.33 -5.54 -15.55
C LYS A 139 8.83 -5.50 -15.28
N ARG A 140 8.21 -4.33 -15.52
CA ARG A 140 6.76 -4.16 -15.40
C ARG A 140 6.00 -5.10 -16.34
N ARG A 141 6.38 -5.16 -17.63
CA ARG A 141 5.80 -6.09 -18.61
C ARG A 141 5.98 -7.55 -18.19
N ALA A 142 7.16 -7.93 -17.72
CA ALA A 142 7.42 -9.29 -17.24
C ALA A 142 6.53 -9.63 -16.02
N TYR A 143 6.34 -8.67 -15.12
CA TYR A 143 5.44 -8.81 -13.98
C TYR A 143 3.97 -8.94 -14.40
N ASP A 144 3.51 -8.12 -15.34
CA ASP A 144 2.14 -8.15 -15.87
C ASP A 144 1.84 -9.49 -16.55
N GLN A 145 2.81 -10.03 -17.30
CA GLN A 145 2.71 -11.39 -17.88
C GLN A 145 2.57 -12.46 -16.79
N GLN A 146 3.39 -12.39 -15.73
CA GLN A 146 3.25 -13.32 -14.60
C GLN A 146 1.89 -13.19 -13.90
N LEU A 147 1.37 -11.98 -13.78
CA LEU A 147 0.07 -11.73 -13.17
C LEU A 147 -1.06 -12.28 -14.04
N ALA A 148 -1.00 -12.10 -15.36
CA ALA A 148 -1.95 -12.68 -16.31
C ALA A 148 -1.95 -14.21 -16.26
N LEU A 149 -0.77 -14.84 -16.18
CA LEU A 149 -0.63 -16.29 -16.03
C LEU A 149 -1.25 -16.79 -14.71
N ARG A 150 -1.09 -16.04 -13.61
CA ARG A 150 -1.70 -16.38 -12.31
C ARG A 150 -3.20 -16.15 -12.26
N GLY A 151 -3.68 -15.06 -12.88
CA GLY A 151 -5.11 -14.74 -13.01
C GLY A 151 -5.84 -15.74 -13.91
N GLY A 152 -5.20 -16.19 -15.00
CA GLY A 152 -5.68 -17.27 -15.84
C GLY A 152 -5.63 -18.63 -15.13
N ALA A 153 -4.59 -18.90 -14.34
CA ALA A 153 -4.49 -20.12 -13.55
C ALA A 153 -5.57 -20.22 -12.46
N HIS A 154 -6.03 -19.11 -11.87
CA HIS A 154 -7.13 -19.14 -10.88
C HIS A 154 -8.47 -19.64 -11.44
N ALA A 155 -8.69 -19.62 -12.76
CA ALA A 155 -9.85 -20.24 -13.41
C ALA A 155 -9.73 -21.77 -13.52
N ASP A 156 -8.51 -22.30 -13.66
CA ASP A 156 -8.23 -23.73 -13.91
C ASP A 156 -7.79 -24.49 -12.62
N HIS A 157 -7.27 -23.77 -11.63
CA HIS A 157 -6.71 -24.33 -10.39
C HIS A 157 -7.77 -24.68 -9.32
N ARG A 158 -9.06 -24.81 -9.68
CA ARG A 158 -10.06 -25.49 -8.83
C ARG A 158 -9.90 -27.01 -8.78
N ARG A 159 -8.94 -27.60 -9.51
CA ARG A 159 -8.83 -29.06 -9.60
C ARG A 159 -7.65 -29.75 -8.93
N ARG A 160 -6.47 -29.16 -8.67
CA ARG A 160 -5.36 -29.96 -8.09
C ARG A 160 -4.39 -29.17 -7.19
N MET A 161 -4.34 -29.56 -5.92
CA MET A 161 -3.22 -29.40 -4.98
C MET A 161 -2.20 -30.54 -5.21
N PRO A 162 -0.90 -30.46 -4.81
CA PRO A 162 -0.44 -29.91 -3.54
C PRO A 162 0.82 -29.02 -3.56
N ALA A 163 1.12 -28.52 -2.36
CA ALA A 163 2.08 -27.49 -1.99
C ALA A 163 3.56 -27.86 -2.15
N ARG A 164 4.36 -26.86 -2.54
CA ARG A 164 5.82 -26.81 -2.27
C ARG A 164 6.19 -25.47 -1.67
N ILE A 165 6.48 -25.51 -0.37
CA ILE A 165 7.04 -24.41 0.42
C ILE A 165 8.50 -24.19 -0.02
N ARG A 166 8.80 -23.01 -0.58
CA ARG A 166 10.19 -22.57 -0.81
C ARG A 166 10.67 -21.71 0.36
N LYS A 167 11.87 -22.03 0.84
CA LYS A 167 12.54 -21.46 2.02
C LYS A 167 12.74 -19.94 1.89
N ARG A 168 12.39 -19.23 2.97
CA ARG A 168 12.67 -17.80 3.18
C ARG A 168 14.17 -17.59 3.35
N GLN A 169 14.75 -16.71 2.52
CA GLN A 169 16.03 -16.08 2.82
C GLN A 169 15.75 -14.80 3.59
N THR A 170 16.21 -14.75 4.82
CA THR A 170 16.25 -13.54 5.66
C THR A 170 17.50 -12.76 5.30
N ALA A 171 17.35 -11.69 4.52
CA ALA A 171 18.44 -10.75 4.28
C ALA A 171 18.40 -9.64 5.32
N LYS A 172 19.51 -9.49 6.05
CA LYS A 172 19.74 -8.48 7.07
C LYS A 172 19.72 -7.05 6.48
N THR A 173 19.34 -6.15 7.36
CA THR A 173 19.02 -4.73 7.19
C THR A 173 20.10 -3.93 6.46
N GLY A 174 19.77 -3.43 5.27
CA GLY A 174 20.59 -2.49 4.49
C GLY A 174 19.76 -1.54 3.61
N TRP A 175 18.45 -1.43 3.86
CA TRP A 175 17.55 -0.69 2.99
C TRP A 175 17.61 0.83 3.20
N LEU A 176 18.08 1.32 4.35
CA LEU A 176 18.35 2.74 4.58
C LEU A 176 19.42 3.30 3.61
N GLN A 177 20.46 2.51 3.31
CA GLN A 177 21.49 2.88 2.32
C GLN A 177 20.93 2.89 0.89
N LYS A 178 20.03 1.94 0.57
CA LYS A 178 19.35 1.91 -0.72
C LYS A 178 18.37 3.07 -0.88
N LEU A 179 17.74 3.53 0.20
CA LEU A 179 16.88 4.71 0.21
C LEU A 179 17.67 6.00 -0.04
N ALA A 180 18.83 6.18 0.58
CA ALA A 180 19.69 7.35 0.32
C ALA A 180 20.13 7.42 -1.14
N ALA A 181 20.53 6.29 -1.73
CA ALA A 181 20.92 6.22 -3.14
C ALA A 181 19.75 6.46 -4.11
N VAL A 182 18.52 6.09 -3.72
CA VAL A 182 17.34 6.27 -4.56
C VAL A 182 16.75 7.67 -4.39
N PHE A 183 16.70 8.25 -3.19
CA PHE A 183 15.95 9.48 -2.89
C PHE A 183 16.77 10.72 -2.58
N GLY A 184 18.10 10.62 -2.46
CA GLY A 184 18.93 11.79 -2.11
C GLY A 184 18.54 12.40 -0.75
N TRP A 185 18.05 11.59 0.18
CA TRP A 185 17.70 12.03 1.53
C TRP A 185 19.00 12.36 2.27
N ASN A 186 19.37 13.64 2.31
CA ASN A 186 20.41 14.11 3.22
C ASN A 186 19.79 14.30 4.61
N ARG A 187 20.50 13.80 5.62
CA ARG A 187 20.10 13.77 7.03
C ARG A 187 19.88 15.17 7.59
#